data_AF-A0A971VTS9-F1
#
_entry.id   AF-A0A971VTS9-F1
#
_cell.length_a   1.000
_cell.length_b   1.000
_cell.length_c   1.000
_cell.angle_alpha   90.00
_cell.angle_beta   90.00
_cell.angle_gamma   90.00
#
_symmetry.space_group_name_H-M   'P 1'
#
loop_
_entity.id
_entity.type
_entity.pdbx_description
1 polymer ?
#
loop_
_entity_poly.entity_id
_entity_poly.type
_entity_poly.pdbx_seq_one_letter_code
_entity_poly.pdbx_strand_id
1 'polypeptide(L)'
;LTGKVTVPTATRSAGLYGAYDSTLIGHIWSMGSSYAIPNTGADFGTLYGMAYKHTNNTTGGTMAGGHQIVFCSNGTPGAAIGLAGNIWTSGTVTAGAFSGSLTGSVTGNVTGNCSGSSGSCTGNAATATTASNSNTLGGLPLGNATQGSHPGANVVVRTDANGYINCGWINTVSGTASGTPTRIYCSQDAYLRYYAPSDATLRRSMGAYITSGTAAPSGGSSGDIYIQYV
;
A
#
# COMPACT_ATOMS: atom_id res chain seq x y z
N LEU A 1 -4.41 -47.19 39.23
CA LEU A 1 -4.43 -46.09 40.20
C LEU A 1 -5.46 -45.07 39.75
N THR A 2 -6.51 -44.84 40.53
CA THR A 2 -7.40 -43.68 40.37
C THR A 2 -7.08 -42.73 41.52
N GLY A 3 -6.34 -41.65 41.27
CA GLY A 3 -5.90 -40.78 42.34
C GLY A 3 -5.02 -39.62 41.88
N LYS A 4 -4.85 -38.64 42.75
CA LYS A 4 -3.92 -37.52 42.54
C LYS A 4 -2.51 -37.97 42.91
N VAL A 5 -1.52 -37.63 42.09
CA VAL A 5 -0.10 -37.73 42.46
C VAL A 5 0.31 -36.40 43.07
N THR A 6 0.76 -36.40 44.32
CA THR A 6 1.23 -35.18 45.00
C THR A 6 2.69 -35.38 45.43
N VAL A 7 3.55 -34.42 45.08
CA VAL A 7 4.95 -34.39 45.52
C VAL A 7 5.04 -33.58 46.82
N PRO A 8 5.53 -34.14 47.94
CA PRO A 8 5.59 -33.43 49.22
C PRO A 8 6.71 -32.38 49.25
N THR A 9 6.56 -31.36 50.09
CA THR A 9 7.44 -30.17 50.11
C THR A 9 8.88 -30.42 50.56
N ALA A 10 9.13 -31.49 51.32
CA ALA A 10 10.45 -31.86 51.82
C ALA A 10 11.35 -32.53 50.76
N THR A 11 10.76 -33.08 49.70
CA THR A 11 11.48 -33.74 48.60
C THR A 11 11.12 -33.05 47.28
N ARG A 12 11.60 -31.82 47.10
CA ARG A 12 11.36 -31.00 45.89
C ARG A 12 11.86 -31.63 44.58
N SER A 13 12.72 -32.65 44.68
CA SER A 13 13.23 -33.45 43.56
C SER A 13 12.51 -34.79 43.39
N ALA A 14 11.35 -34.99 44.01
CA ALA A 14 10.51 -36.14 43.69
C ALA A 14 9.58 -35.78 42.52
N GLY A 15 9.33 -36.73 41.62
CA GLY A 15 8.58 -36.49 40.40
C GLY A 15 8.65 -37.69 39.46
N LEU A 16 8.09 -37.52 38.26
CA LEU A 16 8.23 -38.48 37.17
C LEU A 16 9.45 -38.10 36.33
N TYR A 17 10.37 -39.03 36.18
CA TYR A 17 11.60 -38.87 35.41
C TYR A 17 11.61 -39.83 34.24
N GLY A 18 11.88 -39.31 33.04
CA GLY A 18 12.19 -40.15 31.87
C GLY A 18 13.66 -40.54 31.86
N ALA A 19 13.98 -41.64 31.18
CA ALA A 19 15.35 -41.92 30.76
C ALA A 19 15.71 -41.01 29.58
N TYR A 20 16.81 -40.25 29.71
CA TYR A 20 17.23 -39.31 28.67
C TYR A 20 17.99 -40.03 27.55
N ASP A 21 17.46 -39.92 26.33
CA ASP A 21 18.17 -40.17 25.08
C ASP A 21 17.66 -39.16 24.05
N SER A 22 18.56 -38.39 23.44
CA SER A 22 18.18 -37.36 22.46
C SER A 22 17.65 -37.93 21.14
N THR A 23 17.92 -39.20 20.86
CA THR A 23 17.50 -39.89 19.63
C THR A 23 16.16 -40.59 19.79
N LEU A 24 15.63 -40.66 21.01
CA LEU A 24 14.37 -41.33 21.32
C LEU A 24 13.31 -40.35 21.83
N ILE A 25 12.06 -40.79 21.71
CA ILE A 25 10.88 -40.12 22.23
C ILE A 25 10.53 -40.70 23.60
N GLY A 26 10.21 -39.84 24.56
CA GLY A 26 9.80 -40.23 25.91
C GLY A 26 8.31 -39.98 26.13
N HIS A 27 7.57 -40.98 26.61
CA HIS A 27 6.16 -40.83 26.95
C HIS A 27 5.99 -39.97 28.21
N ILE A 28 5.08 -39.00 28.18
CA ILE A 28 4.76 -38.17 29.37
C ILE A 28 3.35 -38.48 29.85
N TRP A 29 2.38 -38.37 28.96
CA TRP A 29 0.98 -38.61 29.27
C TRP A 29 0.22 -39.05 28.03
N SER A 30 -0.83 -39.85 28.21
CA SER A 30 -1.80 -40.15 27.17
C SER A 30 -3.19 -40.32 27.72
N MET A 31 -4.20 -40.21 26.85
CA MET A 31 -5.61 -40.35 27.23
C MET A 31 -6.01 -41.78 27.65
N GLY A 32 -5.14 -42.78 27.47
CA GLY A 32 -5.38 -44.16 27.86
C GLY A 32 -4.21 -45.09 27.53
N SER A 33 -4.19 -46.27 28.15
CA SER A 33 -3.08 -47.24 28.01
C SER A 33 -2.89 -47.78 26.60
N SER A 34 -3.91 -47.74 25.74
CA SER A 34 -3.82 -48.14 24.34
C SER A 34 -3.18 -47.07 23.44
N TYR A 35 -2.98 -45.85 23.94
CA TYR A 35 -2.42 -44.72 23.20
C TYR A 35 -1.04 -44.42 23.75
N ALA A 36 -0.02 -45.03 23.18
CA ALA A 36 1.34 -44.94 23.66
C ALA A 36 2.34 -44.91 22.51
N ILE A 37 3.52 -44.42 22.80
CA ILE A 37 4.68 -44.61 21.92
C ILE A 37 5.13 -46.08 21.97
N PRO A 38 5.81 -46.59 20.94
CA PRO A 38 6.43 -47.91 20.99
C PRO A 38 7.56 -47.95 22.04
N ASN A 39 7.83 -49.11 22.64
CA ASN A 39 8.92 -49.30 23.61
C ASN A 39 10.31 -48.94 23.05
N THR A 40 10.47 -48.94 21.72
CA THR A 40 11.70 -48.51 21.05
C THR A 40 11.93 -47.01 21.13
N GLY A 41 10.90 -46.21 21.42
CA GLY A 41 10.97 -44.74 21.42
C GLY A 41 11.24 -44.12 20.05
N ALA A 42 11.08 -44.88 18.95
CA ALA A 42 11.46 -44.43 17.61
C ALA A 42 10.57 -43.29 17.08
N ASP A 43 9.26 -43.39 17.35
CA ASP A 43 8.25 -42.46 16.87
C ASP A 43 7.16 -42.22 17.94
N PHE A 44 6.10 -41.50 17.55
CA PHE A 44 4.99 -41.18 18.44
C PHE A 44 3.90 -42.28 18.50
N GLY A 45 4.04 -43.40 17.79
CA GLY A 45 3.11 -44.52 17.79
C GLY A 45 1.65 -44.12 17.54
N THR A 46 0.75 -44.51 18.43
CA THR A 46 -0.68 -44.17 18.41
C THR A 46 -1.02 -43.06 19.41
N LEU A 47 -0.02 -42.29 19.85
CA LEU A 47 -0.16 -41.37 20.97
C LEU A 47 -1.24 -40.31 20.73
N TYR A 48 -2.23 -40.31 21.60
CA TYR A 48 -3.09 -39.17 21.89
C TYR A 48 -2.69 -38.64 23.26
N GLY A 49 -1.83 -37.61 23.27
CA GLY A 49 -1.17 -37.20 24.50
C GLY A 49 0.07 -36.35 24.28
N MET A 50 1.00 -36.47 25.22
CA MET A 50 2.22 -35.67 25.31
C MET A 50 3.45 -36.58 25.35
N ALA A 51 4.47 -36.19 24.58
CA ALA A 51 5.77 -36.83 24.62
C ALA A 51 6.91 -35.81 24.62
N TYR A 52 8.02 -36.17 25.23
CA TYR A 52 9.29 -35.48 25.07
C TYR A 52 9.96 -35.93 23.78
N LYS A 53 10.57 -34.99 23.06
CA LYS A 53 11.42 -35.24 21.89
C LYS A 53 12.59 -34.28 21.89
N HIS A 54 13.72 -34.70 21.31
CA HIS A 54 14.76 -33.79 20.83
C HIS A 54 14.85 -33.80 19.30
N THR A 55 15.36 -32.74 18.68
CA THR A 55 15.54 -32.66 17.21
C THR A 55 16.50 -33.68 16.61
N ASN A 56 17.27 -34.40 17.44
CA ASN A 56 18.13 -35.49 16.97
C ASN A 56 17.30 -36.72 16.54
N ASN A 57 16.09 -36.87 17.09
CA ASN A 57 15.08 -37.75 16.49
C ASN A 57 14.40 -36.99 15.34
N THR A 58 14.37 -37.55 14.14
CA THR A 58 13.88 -36.89 12.93
C THR A 58 12.37 -37.01 12.71
N THR A 59 11.66 -37.81 13.52
CA THR A 59 10.21 -38.03 13.41
C THR A 59 9.45 -36.71 13.53
N GLY A 60 8.62 -36.39 12.53
CA GLY A 60 7.86 -35.13 12.48
C GLY A 60 8.69 -33.87 12.28
N GLY A 61 9.97 -33.99 11.91
CA GLY A 61 10.85 -32.85 11.62
C GLY A 61 11.33 -32.10 12.88
N THR A 62 11.65 -30.82 12.72
CA THR A 62 12.23 -30.00 13.79
C THR A 62 11.20 -29.52 14.81
N MET A 63 9.97 -29.27 14.38
CA MET A 63 8.88 -28.69 15.20
C MET A 63 9.35 -27.41 15.92
N ALA A 64 9.24 -27.32 17.25
CA ALA A 64 9.72 -26.16 18.01
C ALA A 64 11.26 -26.13 18.15
N GLY A 65 11.96 -27.19 17.74
CA GLY A 65 13.42 -27.27 17.79
C GLY A 65 13.97 -27.71 19.14
N GLY A 66 15.22 -28.21 19.15
CA GLY A 66 15.93 -28.65 20.35
C GLY A 66 15.15 -29.65 21.21
N HIS A 67 15.23 -29.48 22.53
CA HIS A 67 14.41 -30.18 23.52
C HIS A 67 12.99 -29.63 23.50
N GLN A 68 11.98 -30.51 23.42
CA GLN A 68 10.60 -30.06 23.27
C GLN A 68 9.59 -31.05 23.86
N ILE A 69 8.45 -30.51 24.28
CA ILE A 69 7.25 -31.28 24.58
C ILE A 69 6.31 -31.18 23.38
N VAL A 70 5.89 -32.34 22.87
CA VAL A 70 5.07 -32.47 21.68
C VAL A 70 3.71 -33.02 22.05
N PHE A 71 2.66 -32.38 21.55
CA PHE A 71 1.27 -32.81 21.69
C PHE A 71 0.86 -33.54 20.42
N CYS A 72 0.46 -34.79 20.57
CA CYS A 72 0.15 -35.68 19.46
C CYS A 72 -1.33 -36.05 19.45
N SER A 73 -1.87 -36.18 18.23
CA SER A 73 -3.16 -36.78 17.94
C SER A 73 -2.92 -38.00 17.07
N ASN A 74 -3.19 -39.20 17.59
CA ASN A 74 -2.91 -40.48 16.93
C ASN A 74 -1.47 -40.60 16.39
N GLY A 75 -0.48 -40.21 17.19
CA GLY A 75 0.93 -40.19 16.77
C GLY A 75 1.31 -39.05 15.83
N THR A 76 0.36 -38.22 15.40
CA THR A 76 0.66 -37.05 14.55
C THR A 76 0.92 -35.82 15.42
N PRO A 77 2.11 -35.17 15.35
CA PRO A 77 2.38 -33.93 16.07
C PRO A 77 1.46 -32.78 15.60
N GLY A 78 0.75 -32.17 16.55
CA GLY A 78 -0.11 -31.00 16.29
C GLY A 78 0.48 -29.69 16.81
N ALA A 79 1.18 -29.74 17.93
CA ALA A 79 1.85 -28.60 18.54
C ALA A 79 3.07 -29.04 19.34
N ALA A 80 4.03 -28.15 19.51
CA ALA A 80 5.20 -28.36 20.35
C ALA A 80 5.62 -27.08 21.06
N ILE A 81 6.13 -27.23 22.29
CA ILE A 81 6.79 -26.15 23.03
C ILE A 81 8.25 -26.56 23.22
N GLY A 82 9.15 -25.80 22.62
CA GLY A 82 10.59 -25.96 22.76
C GLY A 82 11.06 -25.36 24.08
N LEU A 83 11.88 -26.08 24.82
CA LEU A 83 12.45 -25.62 26.09
C LEU A 83 13.49 -24.49 25.89
N ALA A 84 13.83 -24.18 24.64
CA ALA A 84 14.62 -23.02 24.24
C ALA A 84 13.77 -21.78 23.89
N GLY A 85 12.43 -21.83 24.05
CA GLY A 85 11.55 -20.66 23.93
C GLY A 85 10.67 -20.59 22.67
N ASN A 86 10.77 -21.59 21.77
CA ASN A 86 9.95 -21.63 20.56
C ASN A 86 8.61 -22.34 20.80
N ILE A 87 7.61 -21.98 20.00
CA ILE A 87 6.33 -22.69 19.91
C ILE A 87 6.09 -23.02 18.44
N TRP A 88 5.65 -24.25 18.18
CA TRP A 88 5.30 -24.71 16.84
C TRP A 88 3.89 -25.27 16.83
N THR A 89 3.16 -25.02 15.74
CA THR A 89 1.86 -25.63 15.45
C THR A 89 1.82 -26.05 13.98
N SER A 90 1.21 -27.20 13.68
CA SER A 90 0.99 -27.61 12.28
C SER A 90 -0.17 -26.88 11.61
N GLY A 91 -1.00 -26.19 12.41
CA GLY A 91 -2.16 -25.42 11.94
C GLY A 91 -2.20 -24.00 12.48
N THR A 92 -3.39 -23.39 12.36
CA THR A 92 -3.66 -22.00 12.74
C THR A 92 -3.59 -21.78 14.24
N VAL A 93 -2.97 -20.68 14.67
CA VAL A 93 -3.05 -20.18 16.04
C VAL A 93 -4.18 -19.16 16.13
N THR A 94 -5.14 -19.39 17.03
CA THR A 94 -6.17 -18.40 17.37
C THR A 94 -5.75 -17.68 18.65
N ALA A 95 -5.51 -16.38 18.57
CA ALA A 95 -5.09 -15.55 19.71
C ALA A 95 -5.89 -14.25 19.73
N GLY A 96 -6.25 -13.77 20.93
CA GLY A 96 -6.94 -12.48 21.08
C GLY A 96 -6.04 -11.28 20.84
N ALA A 97 -4.74 -11.41 21.11
CA ALA A 97 -3.72 -10.40 20.86
C ALA A 97 -2.34 -11.06 20.71
N PHE A 98 -1.44 -10.39 19.99
CA PHE A 98 0.00 -10.68 19.97
C PHE A 98 0.73 -9.47 20.54
N SER A 99 1.60 -9.68 21.53
CA SER A 99 2.40 -8.61 22.13
C SER A 99 3.83 -8.70 21.60
N GLY A 100 4.24 -7.70 20.83
CA GLY A 100 5.57 -7.63 20.21
C GLY A 100 5.50 -7.47 18.70
N SER A 101 6.67 -7.47 18.06
CA SER A 101 6.77 -7.37 16.60
C SER A 101 6.33 -8.67 15.93
N LEU A 102 5.42 -8.56 14.97
CA LEU A 102 5.19 -9.64 14.00
C LEU A 102 6.20 -9.49 12.86
N THR A 103 7.23 -10.35 12.86
CA THR A 103 8.26 -10.36 11.83
C THR A 103 7.97 -11.43 10.78
N GLY A 104 8.26 -11.14 9.51
CA GLY A 104 8.04 -12.06 8.39
C GLY A 104 6.82 -11.68 7.54
N SER A 105 6.44 -12.58 6.64
CA SER A 105 5.31 -12.36 5.73
C SER A 105 3.98 -12.54 6.46
N VAL A 106 3.10 -11.55 6.35
CA VAL A 106 1.68 -11.69 6.72
C VAL A 106 0.90 -11.91 5.43
N THR A 107 0.29 -13.08 5.29
CA THR A 107 -0.58 -13.40 4.15
C THR A 107 -2.04 -13.20 4.54
N GLY A 108 -2.85 -12.64 3.63
CA GLY A 108 -4.26 -12.35 3.87
C GLY A 108 -4.54 -10.89 4.26
N ASN A 109 -5.73 -10.66 4.83
CA ASN A 109 -6.20 -9.32 5.17
C ASN A 109 -5.66 -8.87 6.52
N VAL A 110 -5.09 -7.68 6.58
CA VAL A 110 -4.83 -6.96 7.83
C VAL A 110 -5.98 -5.97 8.04
N THR A 111 -6.81 -6.21 9.03
CA THR A 111 -7.88 -5.28 9.43
C THR A 111 -7.38 -4.40 10.58
N GLY A 112 -7.75 -3.11 10.58
CA GLY A 112 -7.34 -2.14 11.60
C GLY A 112 -6.29 -1.13 11.11
N ASN A 113 -5.67 -0.43 12.05
CA ASN A 113 -4.72 0.64 11.77
C ASN A 113 -3.28 0.10 11.67
N CYS A 114 -2.64 0.29 10.53
CA CYS A 114 -1.19 0.17 10.38
C CYS A 114 -0.57 1.56 10.60
N SER A 115 -0.14 1.88 11.82
CA SER A 115 0.36 3.22 12.19
C SER A 115 1.80 3.52 11.74
N GLY A 116 2.50 2.56 11.12
CA GLY A 116 3.86 2.71 10.61
C GLY A 116 3.93 3.04 9.11
N SER A 117 5.16 3.23 8.61
CA SER A 117 5.41 3.36 7.17
C SER A 117 5.59 1.98 6.54
N SER A 118 4.81 1.68 5.50
CA SER A 118 5.11 0.55 4.63
C SER A 118 6.29 0.92 3.73
N GLY A 119 7.38 0.14 3.79
CA GLY A 119 8.52 0.33 2.87
C GLY A 119 8.14 0.12 1.40
N SER A 120 7.10 -0.66 1.13
CA SER A 120 6.50 -0.83 -0.20
C SER A 120 5.04 -1.29 -0.08
N CYS A 121 4.15 -0.66 -0.85
CA CYS A 121 2.81 -1.15 -1.13
C CYS A 121 2.73 -1.40 -2.63
N THR A 122 2.98 -2.63 -3.09
CA THR A 122 3.07 -2.96 -4.53
C THR A 122 1.70 -3.19 -5.20
N GLY A 123 0.59 -2.92 -4.51
CA GLY A 123 -0.78 -3.04 -5.02
C GLY A 123 -1.56 -1.72 -4.99
N ASN A 124 -2.69 -1.67 -5.70
CA ASN A 124 -3.60 -0.52 -5.64
C ASN A 124 -4.25 -0.44 -4.25
N ALA A 125 -3.96 0.61 -3.49
CA ALA A 125 -4.70 0.91 -2.28
C ALA A 125 -6.12 1.34 -2.69
N ALA A 126 -7.09 0.43 -2.56
CA ALA A 126 -8.46 0.62 -3.07
C ALA A 126 -9.11 1.95 -2.64
N THR A 127 -8.70 2.50 -1.49
CA THR A 127 -9.21 3.76 -0.94
C THR A 127 -8.10 4.69 -0.43
N ALA A 128 -6.98 4.84 -1.15
CA ALA A 128 -6.04 5.93 -0.83
C ALA A 128 -6.72 7.30 -1.07
N THR A 129 -7.38 7.84 -0.04
CA THR A 129 -8.16 9.09 -0.11
C THR A 129 -7.28 10.28 -0.50
N THR A 130 -6.00 10.26 -0.13
CA THR A 130 -5.01 11.28 -0.53
C THR A 130 -3.61 10.71 -0.47
N ALA A 131 -2.89 10.69 -1.60
CA ALA A 131 -1.45 10.43 -1.61
C ALA A 131 -0.71 11.73 -1.26
N SER A 132 -0.90 12.24 -0.04
CA SER A 132 -0.44 13.58 0.36
C SER A 132 1.08 13.82 0.22
N ASN A 133 1.86 12.76 -0.04
CA ASN A 133 3.31 12.82 -0.24
C ASN A 133 3.77 12.01 -1.47
N SER A 134 3.03 12.02 -2.58
CA SER A 134 3.55 11.40 -3.82
C SER A 134 4.84 12.10 -4.24
N ASN A 135 5.97 11.38 -4.23
CA ASN A 135 7.28 11.94 -4.59
C ASN A 135 7.30 12.52 -6.01
N THR A 136 6.52 11.93 -6.92
CA THR A 136 6.38 12.42 -8.30
C THR A 136 5.66 13.77 -8.42
N LEU A 137 4.91 14.19 -7.39
CA LEU A 137 4.23 15.49 -7.33
C LEU A 137 4.87 16.44 -6.28
N GLY A 138 5.99 16.04 -5.67
CA GLY A 138 6.69 16.86 -4.68
C GLY A 138 5.87 17.20 -3.42
N GLY A 139 4.89 16.36 -3.05
CA GLY A 139 4.00 16.61 -1.91
C GLY A 139 2.88 17.64 -2.17
N LEU A 140 2.68 18.07 -3.42
CA LEU A 140 1.55 18.94 -3.77
C LEU A 140 0.23 18.15 -3.76
N PRO A 141 -0.78 18.56 -2.98
CA PRO A 141 -2.11 17.96 -3.05
C PRO A 141 -2.82 18.31 -4.37
N LEU A 142 -3.87 17.56 -4.71
CA LEU A 142 -4.75 17.88 -5.84
C LEU A 142 -5.63 19.09 -5.50
N GLY A 143 -5.75 20.02 -6.43
CA GLY A 143 -6.59 21.20 -6.32
C GLY A 143 -8.09 20.90 -6.19
N ASN A 144 -8.85 21.88 -5.72
CA ASN A 144 -10.33 21.83 -5.71
C ASN A 144 -10.89 21.60 -7.13
N ALA A 145 -11.94 20.78 -7.27
CA ALA A 145 -12.67 20.53 -8.51
C ALA A 145 -13.98 21.34 -8.63
N THR A 146 -14.17 22.36 -7.78
CA THR A 146 -15.35 23.23 -7.78
C THR A 146 -15.30 24.19 -8.97
N GLN A 147 -16.42 24.28 -9.70
CA GLN A 147 -16.56 25.17 -10.85
C GLN A 147 -16.37 26.65 -10.46
N GLY A 148 -15.67 27.41 -11.31
CA GLY A 148 -15.44 28.84 -11.12
C GLY A 148 -14.51 29.20 -9.94
N SER A 149 -13.93 28.20 -9.26
CA SER A 149 -12.99 28.39 -8.16
C SER A 149 -11.59 27.95 -8.58
N HIS A 150 -10.59 28.80 -8.39
CA HIS A 150 -9.19 28.40 -8.58
C HIS A 150 -8.70 27.53 -7.40
N PRO A 151 -7.79 26.56 -7.61
CA PRO A 151 -7.62 25.42 -6.71
C PRO A 151 -6.92 25.71 -5.36
N GLY A 152 -6.62 26.97 -5.04
CA GLY A 152 -5.84 27.37 -3.87
C GLY A 152 -4.33 27.43 -4.13
N ALA A 153 -3.54 27.80 -3.12
CA ALA A 153 -2.08 27.88 -3.22
C ALA A 153 -1.41 26.50 -3.02
N ASN A 154 -0.26 26.29 -3.67
CA ASN A 154 0.58 25.09 -3.52
C ASN A 154 -0.14 23.76 -3.81
N VAL A 155 -0.86 23.69 -4.92
CA VAL A 155 -1.62 22.52 -5.35
C VAL A 155 -1.37 22.19 -6.82
N VAL A 156 -1.59 20.94 -7.20
CA VAL A 156 -1.66 20.53 -8.60
C VAL A 156 -3.00 20.97 -9.19
N VAL A 157 -2.97 21.75 -10.27
CA VAL A 157 -4.19 22.17 -10.98
C VAL A 157 -4.81 20.95 -11.68
N ARG A 158 -6.14 20.86 -11.61
CA ARG A 158 -6.95 19.84 -12.28
C ARG A 158 -8.17 20.48 -12.94
N THR A 159 -8.84 19.74 -13.82
CA THR A 159 -10.11 20.20 -14.39
C THR A 159 -11.22 20.18 -13.34
N ASP A 160 -12.17 21.10 -13.47
CA ASP A 160 -13.43 21.05 -12.74
C ASP A 160 -14.40 20.01 -13.33
N ALA A 161 -15.61 19.94 -12.78
CA ALA A 161 -16.66 19.01 -13.21
C ALA A 161 -17.11 19.18 -14.67
N ASN A 162 -16.88 20.36 -15.28
CA ASN A 162 -17.20 20.64 -16.69
C ASN A 162 -15.98 20.48 -17.60
N GLY A 163 -14.81 20.11 -17.06
CA GLY A 163 -13.58 19.98 -17.82
C GLY A 163 -12.76 21.27 -17.95
N TYR A 164 -13.13 22.37 -17.27
CA TYR A 164 -12.38 23.62 -17.35
C TYR A 164 -11.18 23.65 -16.42
N ILE A 165 -10.12 24.35 -16.84
CA ILE A 165 -8.97 24.68 -15.98
C ILE A 165 -9.21 26.05 -15.35
N ASN A 166 -9.50 26.08 -14.05
CA ASN A 166 -9.62 27.32 -13.29
C ASN A 166 -8.28 27.62 -12.60
N CYS A 167 -7.42 28.46 -13.16
CA CYS A 167 -6.09 28.76 -12.60
C CYS A 167 -5.95 30.15 -11.96
N GLY A 168 -7.02 30.95 -11.92
CA GLY A 168 -6.98 32.31 -11.41
C GLY A 168 -6.20 33.26 -12.33
N TRP A 169 -5.44 34.19 -11.75
CA TRP A 169 -4.60 35.12 -12.49
C TRP A 169 -3.31 34.44 -12.96
N ILE A 170 -2.91 34.68 -14.21
CA ILE A 170 -1.61 34.25 -14.73
C ILE A 170 -0.61 35.38 -14.50
N ASN A 171 0.28 35.22 -13.53
CA ASN A 171 1.42 36.12 -13.34
C ASN A 171 2.63 35.60 -14.13
N THR A 172 3.06 36.31 -15.16
CA THR A 172 4.13 35.82 -16.06
C THR A 172 5.54 36.26 -15.65
N VAL A 173 5.72 37.23 -14.73
CA VAL A 173 7.01 37.84 -14.29
C VAL A 173 7.99 38.21 -15.43
N SER A 174 7.57 38.07 -16.68
CA SER A 174 8.39 38.20 -17.87
C SER A 174 8.69 39.67 -18.13
N GLY A 175 9.91 39.98 -18.57
CA GLY A 175 10.27 41.33 -19.00
C GLY A 175 9.51 41.80 -20.25
N THR A 176 9.60 43.09 -20.56
CA THR A 176 9.00 43.67 -21.77
C THR A 176 9.62 43.03 -23.02
N ALA A 177 8.77 42.51 -23.91
CA ALA A 177 9.23 42.00 -25.20
C ALA A 177 9.67 43.17 -26.11
N SER A 178 10.78 42.99 -26.84
CA SER A 178 11.26 43.92 -27.87
C SER A 178 11.10 43.33 -29.27
N GLY A 179 10.71 44.14 -30.26
CA GLY A 179 10.50 43.72 -31.65
C GLY A 179 9.02 43.59 -32.03
N THR A 180 8.74 43.42 -33.32
CA THR A 180 7.37 43.28 -33.83
C THR A 180 6.78 41.94 -33.38
N PRO A 181 5.58 41.92 -32.75
CA PRO A 181 4.91 40.67 -32.42
C PRO A 181 4.78 39.79 -33.66
N THR A 182 5.07 38.49 -33.53
CA THR A 182 4.94 37.52 -34.63
C THR A 182 3.76 36.58 -34.44
N ARG A 183 3.20 36.54 -33.23
CA ARG A 183 2.12 35.64 -32.84
C ARG A 183 1.20 36.32 -31.84
N ILE A 184 -0.10 36.26 -32.10
CA ILE A 184 -1.16 36.57 -31.16
C ILE A 184 -1.91 35.27 -30.92
N TYR A 185 -1.92 34.80 -29.67
CA TYR A 185 -2.66 33.60 -29.30
C TYR A 185 -4.13 33.93 -29.08
N CYS A 186 -5.00 33.34 -29.88
CA CYS A 186 -6.45 33.50 -29.85
C CYS A 186 -7.10 32.23 -30.44
N SER A 187 -8.36 32.28 -30.86
CA SER A 187 -9.06 31.09 -31.31
C SER A 187 -10.09 31.36 -32.39
N GLN A 188 -10.29 30.38 -33.27
CA GLN A 188 -11.44 30.24 -34.16
C GLN A 188 -12.25 28.95 -33.88
N ASP A 189 -11.86 28.17 -32.87
CA ASP A 189 -12.43 26.85 -32.54
C ASP A 189 -12.28 26.52 -31.03
N ALA A 190 -12.26 25.24 -30.65
CA ALA A 190 -12.12 24.82 -29.25
C ALA A 190 -10.67 24.84 -28.73
N TYR A 191 -9.70 25.31 -29.52
CA TYR A 191 -8.28 25.29 -29.17
C TYR A 191 -7.69 26.71 -29.11
N LEU A 192 -6.70 26.93 -28.25
CA LEU A 192 -5.88 28.13 -28.29
C LEU A 192 -4.82 27.98 -29.39
N ARG A 193 -4.93 28.79 -30.45
CA ARG A 193 -4.01 28.81 -31.60
C ARG A 193 -3.33 30.16 -31.69
N TYR A 194 -2.31 30.29 -32.55
CA TYR A 194 -1.75 31.60 -32.86
C TYR A 194 -2.18 32.04 -34.25
N TYR A 195 -2.43 33.33 -34.38
CA TYR A 195 -2.49 34.04 -35.64
C TYR A 195 -1.26 34.94 -35.75
N ALA A 196 -0.70 35.08 -36.94
CA ALA A 196 0.26 36.14 -37.19
C ALA A 196 -0.45 37.50 -37.07
N PRO A 197 0.17 38.56 -36.55
CA PRO A 197 -0.43 39.90 -36.58
C PRO A 197 -0.70 40.41 -38.00
N SER A 198 -0.11 39.76 -39.01
CA SER A 198 -0.40 39.99 -40.41
C SER A 198 -1.65 39.30 -40.95
N ASP A 199 -2.26 38.41 -40.17
CA ASP A 199 -3.40 37.62 -40.61
C ASP A 199 -4.61 38.52 -40.91
N ALA A 200 -5.13 38.37 -42.14
CA ALA A 200 -6.23 39.19 -42.62
C ALA A 200 -7.53 38.96 -41.84
N THR A 201 -7.79 37.73 -41.37
CA THR A 201 -8.98 37.39 -40.59
C THR A 201 -8.90 38.04 -39.22
N LEU A 202 -7.76 37.92 -38.53
CA LEU A 202 -7.57 38.55 -37.22
C LEU A 202 -7.75 40.07 -37.29
N ARG A 203 -7.12 40.74 -38.27
CA ARG A 203 -7.21 42.19 -38.46
C ARG A 203 -8.64 42.66 -38.71
N ARG A 204 -9.38 41.91 -39.54
CA ARG A 204 -10.80 42.17 -39.83
C ARG A 204 -11.66 42.03 -38.58
N SER A 205 -11.46 40.98 -37.79
CA SER A 205 -12.20 40.75 -36.54
C SER A 205 -11.94 41.80 -35.46
N MET A 206 -10.75 42.42 -35.46
CA MET A 206 -10.42 43.52 -34.53
C MET A 206 -10.93 44.90 -35.00
N GLY A 207 -11.55 44.99 -36.18
CA GLY A 207 -12.02 46.27 -36.75
C GLY A 207 -10.89 47.23 -37.15
N ALA A 208 -9.65 46.74 -37.26
CA ALA A 208 -8.50 47.56 -37.59
C ALA A 208 -8.31 47.63 -39.12
N TYR A 209 -8.95 48.58 -39.78
CA TYR A 209 -8.74 48.84 -41.21
C TYR A 209 -8.58 50.33 -41.54
N ILE A 210 -7.44 50.67 -42.15
CA ILE A 210 -7.31 51.74 -43.15
C ILE A 210 -6.67 51.08 -44.37
N THR A 211 -7.43 50.90 -45.46
CA THR A 211 -6.86 50.49 -46.76
C THR A 211 -6.42 51.74 -47.49
N SER A 212 -5.13 51.98 -47.66
CA SER A 212 -4.68 52.89 -48.72
C SER A 212 -4.62 52.11 -50.03
N GLY A 213 -5.56 52.35 -50.93
CA GLY A 213 -5.56 51.84 -52.29
C GLY A 213 -5.37 52.98 -53.29
N THR A 214 -4.81 52.69 -54.46
CA THR A 214 -4.59 53.65 -55.55
C THR A 214 -5.83 53.83 -56.46
N ALA A 215 -7.00 53.31 -56.06
CA ALA A 215 -8.23 53.34 -56.84
C ALA A 215 -9.37 53.96 -56.02
N ALA A 216 -10.33 54.61 -56.72
CA ALA A 216 -11.48 55.26 -56.10
C ALA A 216 -12.29 54.27 -55.23
N PRO A 217 -12.73 54.68 -54.02
CA PRO A 217 -13.52 53.82 -53.17
C PRO A 217 -14.87 53.49 -53.84
N SER A 218 -15.18 52.20 -53.93
CA SER A 218 -16.44 51.68 -54.47
C SER A 218 -17.02 50.68 -53.48
N GLY A 219 -18.26 50.93 -53.03
CA GLY A 219 -19.11 49.95 -52.36
C GLY A 219 -18.99 49.79 -50.82
N GLY A 220 -18.68 50.82 -50.03
CA GLY A 220 -18.68 50.68 -48.56
C GLY A 220 -19.87 51.32 -47.82
N SER A 221 -19.88 51.13 -46.51
CA SER A 221 -21.02 51.41 -45.61
C SER A 221 -20.71 52.53 -44.60
N SER A 222 -21.74 53.04 -43.92
CA SER A 222 -21.59 54.11 -42.91
C SER A 222 -20.66 53.67 -41.77
N GLY A 223 -19.57 54.41 -41.55
CA GLY A 223 -18.55 54.13 -40.53
C GLY A 223 -17.15 53.86 -41.08
N ASP A 224 -17.01 53.63 -42.38
CA ASP A 224 -15.70 53.43 -43.03
C ASP A 224 -14.91 54.75 -43.11
N ILE A 225 -13.61 54.73 -42.76
CA ILE A 225 -12.71 55.87 -42.95
C ILE A 225 -12.21 55.87 -44.40
N TYR A 226 -12.69 56.82 -45.20
CA TYR A 226 -12.18 57.08 -46.55
C TYR A 226 -11.17 58.22 -46.54
N ILE A 227 -9.98 57.97 -47.08
CA ILE A 227 -9.03 59.05 -47.38
C ILE A 227 -9.33 59.50 -48.81
N GLN A 228 -9.98 60.65 -48.95
CA GLN A 228 -10.21 61.30 -50.23
C GLN A 228 -8.86 61.80 -50.79
N TYR A 229 -8.52 61.42 -52.02
CA TYR A 229 -7.41 62.05 -52.74
C TYR A 229 -7.86 63.46 -53.13
N VAL A 230 -7.09 64.48 -52.74
CA VAL A 230 -7.26 65.87 -53.21
C VAL A 230 -6.60 66.07 -54.56
#